data_AF-A0A496QLW0-F1
#
_entry.id   AF-A0A496QLW0-F1
#
_cell.length_a   1.000
_cell.length_b   1.000
_cell.length_c   1.000
_cell.angle_alpha   90.00
_cell.angle_beta   90.00
_cell.angle_gamma   90.00
#
_symmetry.space_group_name_H-M   'P 1'
#
loop_
_entity.id
_entity.type
_entity.pdbx_description
1 polymer ?
#
loop_
_entity_poly.entity_id
_entity_poly.type
_entity_poly.pdbx_seq_one_letter_code
_entity_poly.pdbx_strand_id
1 'polypeptide(L)'
;MLEIKELLPFEMLGIDSDKGGEFINAHLLRYCRKQGITFTRGRAYKKNDNCYVEQKNCAVVRKAVWYKRYDTEEELKVLNEIYRELRLLVNFFYPSMKLIEKTRVGSKVKKKYDIARTSYQGCDDRIG
;
A
#
# COMPACT_ATOMS: atom_id res chain seq x y z
N MET A 1 2.95 13.63 6.06
CA MET A 1 1.60 13.30 5.55
C MET A 1 1.16 14.20 4.41
N LEU A 2 1.38 15.51 4.49
CA LEU A 2 1.00 16.45 3.42
C LEU A 2 1.64 16.08 2.07
N GLU A 3 2.95 15.83 2.06
CA GLU A 3 3.67 15.42 0.83
C GLU A 3 3.14 14.11 0.24
N ILE A 4 2.81 13.11 1.07
CA ILE A 4 2.34 11.80 0.56
C ILE A 4 0.99 11.95 -0.17
N LYS A 5 0.09 12.82 0.31
CA LYS A 5 -1.22 13.03 -0.32
C LYS A 5 -1.08 13.61 -1.72
N GLU A 6 -0.17 14.56 -1.93
CA GLU A 6 0.11 15.16 -3.24
C GLU A 6 0.79 14.17 -4.20
N LEU A 7 1.46 13.15 -3.63
CA LEU A 7 2.02 12.03 -4.36
C LEU A 7 0.97 10.90 -4.59
N LEU A 8 -0.27 11.09 -4.17
CA LEU A 8 -1.48 10.42 -4.64
C LEU A 8 -1.68 10.36 -6.17
N PRO A 9 -1.66 9.22 -6.90
CA PRO A 9 -2.29 9.22 -8.23
C PRO A 9 -3.84 9.17 -8.15
N PHE A 10 -4.41 9.14 -6.94
CA PHE A 10 -5.84 9.08 -6.65
C PHE A 10 -6.15 9.79 -5.31
N GLU A 11 -7.42 10.07 -5.05
CA GLU A 11 -7.85 10.68 -3.79
C GLU A 11 -7.71 9.71 -2.60
N MET A 12 -7.11 10.19 -1.51
CA MET A 12 -6.97 9.42 -0.27
C MET A 12 -8.26 9.50 0.56
N LEU A 13 -9.11 8.49 0.43
CA LEU A 13 -10.38 8.39 1.17
C LEU A 13 -10.22 7.78 2.57
N GLY A 14 -9.18 6.99 2.79
CA GLY A 14 -8.96 6.30 4.05
C GLY A 14 -7.52 5.85 4.28
N ILE A 15 -7.19 5.60 5.55
CA ILE A 15 -5.92 5.06 6.02
C ILE A 15 -6.24 3.93 7.00
N ASP A 16 -5.73 2.74 6.70
CA ASP A 16 -5.83 1.57 7.55
C ASP A 16 -4.45 1.27 8.14
N SER A 17 -4.27 1.51 9.45
CA SER A 17 -2.98 1.30 10.12
C SER A 17 -2.90 -0.07 10.79
N ASP A 18 -1.66 -0.55 10.94
CA ASP A 18 -1.41 -1.61 11.92
C ASP A 18 -1.46 -1.05 13.36
N LYS A 19 -1.17 -1.91 14.32
CA LYS A 19 -1.18 -1.64 15.75
C LYS A 19 0.05 -0.91 16.29
N GLY A 20 0.94 -0.47 15.40
CA GLY A 20 2.12 0.29 15.77
C GLY A 20 1.75 1.60 16.47
N GLY A 21 2.42 1.88 17.60
CA GLY A 21 2.20 3.12 18.36
C GLY A 21 2.57 4.38 17.57
N GLU A 22 3.46 4.24 16.57
CA GLU A 22 3.85 5.30 15.65
C GLU A 22 2.67 5.82 14.81
N PHE A 23 1.70 4.95 14.49
CA PHE A 23 0.50 5.31 13.72
C PHE A 23 -0.71 5.56 14.61
N ILE A 24 -0.81 4.93 15.78
CA ILE A 24 -1.91 5.20 16.72
C ILE A 24 -1.56 6.42 17.58
N ASN A 25 -1.55 7.60 16.96
CA ASN A 25 -1.30 8.84 17.68
C ASN A 25 -2.41 9.89 17.43
N ALA A 26 -2.59 10.79 18.41
CA ALA A 26 -3.63 11.81 18.36
C ALA A 26 -3.45 12.81 17.22
N HIS A 27 -2.23 13.01 16.74
CA HIS A 27 -1.93 13.93 15.64
C HIS A 27 -2.44 13.38 14.30
N LEU A 28 -2.19 12.10 14.01
CA LEU A 28 -2.68 11.41 12.83
C LEU A 28 -4.20 11.38 12.83
N LEU A 29 -4.82 11.01 13.95
CA LEU A 29 -6.28 10.99 14.06
C LEU A 29 -6.92 12.37 13.85
N ARG A 30 -6.33 13.43 14.44
CA ARG A 30 -6.80 14.81 14.25
C ARG A 30 -6.66 15.27 12.80
N TYR A 31 -5.55 14.92 12.15
CA TYR A 31 -5.35 15.20 10.73
C TYR A 31 -6.40 14.52 9.87
N CYS A 32 -6.63 13.20 10.07
CA CYS A 32 -7.63 12.45 9.31
C CYS A 32 -9.03 13.04 9.49
N ARG A 33 -9.43 13.38 10.73
CA ARG A 33 -10.72 14.04 11.02
C ARG A 33 -10.86 15.39 10.32
N LYS A 34 -9.81 16.23 10.35
CA LYS A 34 -9.82 17.54 9.68
C LYS A 34 -9.92 17.43 8.16
N GLN A 35 -9.38 16.36 7.59
CA GLN A 35 -9.34 16.13 6.14
C GLN A 35 -10.48 15.24 5.63
N GLY A 36 -11.39 14.77 6.50
CA GLY A 36 -12.46 13.84 6.11
C GLY A 36 -11.97 12.44 5.72
N ILE A 37 -10.77 12.05 6.15
CA ILE A 37 -10.15 10.75 5.81
C ILE A 37 -10.60 9.71 6.84
N THR A 38 -11.12 8.58 6.38
CA THR A 38 -11.51 7.47 7.25
C THR A 38 -10.26 6.81 7.83
N PHE A 39 -10.11 6.79 9.15
CA PHE A 39 -8.99 6.14 9.82
C PHE A 39 -9.45 4.86 10.52
N THR A 40 -8.91 3.71 10.10
CA THR A 40 -9.17 2.42 10.77
C THR A 40 -7.88 1.74 11.20
N ARG A 41 -8.02 0.71 12.04
CA ARG A 41 -6.88 -0.06 12.57
C ARG A 41 -7.15 -1.55 12.48
N GLY A 42 -6.12 -2.32 12.13
CA GLY A 42 -6.13 -3.78 12.18
C GLY A 42 -6.56 -4.36 13.53
N ARG A 43 -7.25 -5.51 13.51
CA ARG A 43 -7.77 -6.15 14.73
C ARG A 43 -6.66 -6.80 15.55
N ALA A 44 -6.91 -6.94 16.85
CA ALA A 44 -5.97 -7.63 17.74
C ALA A 44 -5.72 -9.06 17.28
N TYR A 45 -4.44 -9.42 17.23
CA TYR A 45 -3.98 -10.79 16.95
C TYR A 45 -4.40 -11.35 15.58
N LYS A 46 -4.73 -10.49 14.60
CA LYS A 46 -5.15 -10.93 13.27
C LYS A 46 -4.16 -10.52 12.18
N LYS A 47 -3.12 -11.35 12.02
CA LYS A 47 -2.00 -11.13 11.07
C LYS A 47 -2.41 -10.95 9.61
N ASN A 48 -3.59 -11.45 9.21
CA ASN A 48 -4.05 -11.41 7.82
C ASN A 48 -4.71 -10.07 7.43
N ASP A 49 -4.96 -9.16 8.38
CA ASP A 49 -5.60 -7.87 8.08
C ASP A 49 -4.69 -6.98 7.21
N ASN A 50 -3.35 -7.17 7.24
CA ASN A 50 -2.37 -6.38 6.48
C ASN A 50 -1.78 -7.11 5.27
N CYS A 51 -2.38 -8.22 4.82
CA CYS A 51 -1.76 -9.11 3.83
C CYS A 51 -1.43 -8.44 2.49
N TYR A 52 -2.25 -7.49 2.04
CA TYR A 52 -2.01 -6.75 0.80
C TYR A 52 -0.82 -5.78 0.91
N VAL A 53 -0.66 -5.14 2.07
CA VAL A 53 0.48 -4.27 2.36
C VAL A 53 1.76 -5.10 2.37
N GLU A 54 1.76 -6.24 3.05
CA GLU A 54 2.92 -7.15 3.08
C GLU A 54 3.28 -7.72 1.70
N GLN A 55 2.28 -8.04 0.87
CA GLN A 55 2.51 -8.45 -0.50
C GLN A 55 3.22 -7.34 -1.31
N LYS A 56 2.78 -6.08 -1.16
CA LYS A 56 3.41 -4.93 -1.84
C LYS A 56 4.82 -4.65 -1.28
N ASN A 57 5.02 -4.75 0.03
CA ASN A 57 6.34 -4.64 0.65
C ASN A 57 7.32 -5.67 0.07
N CYS A 58 6.89 -6.91 -0.08
CA CYS A 58 7.70 -7.95 -0.71
C CYS A 58 7.97 -7.66 -2.20
N ALA A 59 6.94 -7.29 -2.95
CA ALA A 59 7.03 -7.13 -4.40
C ALA A 59 7.76 -5.85 -4.86
N VAL A 60 7.73 -4.79 -4.06
CA VAL A 60 8.26 -3.46 -4.41
C VAL A 60 9.47 -3.14 -3.55
N VAL A 61 9.27 -2.99 -2.23
CA VAL A 61 10.30 -2.49 -1.31
C VAL A 61 11.47 -3.45 -1.23
N ARG A 62 11.23 -4.74 -0.93
CA ARG A 62 12.31 -5.73 -0.79
C ARG A 62 13.00 -6.03 -2.12
N LYS A 63 12.35 -5.82 -3.26
CA LYS A 63 13.01 -5.95 -4.56
C LYS A 63 13.94 -4.76 -4.86
N ALA A 64 13.56 -3.56 -4.44
CA ALA A 64 14.34 -2.36 -4.69
C ALA A 64 15.54 -2.24 -3.73
N VAL A 65 15.33 -2.46 -2.44
CA VAL A 65 16.33 -2.14 -1.39
C VAL A 65 16.66 -3.32 -0.48
N TRP A 66 16.15 -4.51 -0.79
CA TRP A 66 16.40 -5.74 -0.03
C TRP A 66 16.01 -5.58 1.46
N TYR A 67 16.89 -6.01 2.36
CA TYR A 67 16.76 -5.87 3.82
C TYR A 67 17.70 -4.80 4.39
N LYS A 68 18.15 -3.86 3.55
CA LYS A 68 19.03 -2.78 4.01
C LYS A 68 18.28 -1.87 4.97
N ARG A 69 18.94 -1.51 6.06
CA ARG A 69 18.52 -0.45 6.97
C ARG A 69 19.39 0.78 6.69
N TYR A 70 18.86 1.94 7.04
CA TYR A 70 19.60 3.19 6.99
C TYR A 70 19.80 3.67 8.44
N ASP A 71 20.97 4.21 8.71
CA ASP A 71 21.37 4.76 10.00
C ASP A 71 21.80 6.23 9.88
N THR A 72 22.02 6.72 8.65
CA THR A 72 22.41 8.13 8.40
C THR A 72 21.38 8.91 7.55
N GLU A 73 21.49 10.24 7.61
CA GLU A 73 20.65 11.15 6.82
C GLU A 73 20.95 11.05 5.32
N GLU A 74 22.20 10.78 4.95
CA GLU A 74 22.63 10.58 3.56
C GLU A 74 21.98 9.33 2.97
N GLU A 75 21.93 8.23 3.72
CA GLU A 75 21.26 7.00 3.31
C GLU A 75 19.75 7.19 3.15
N LEU A 76 19.13 7.97 4.05
CA LEU A 76 17.72 8.35 3.95
C LEU A 76 17.44 9.16 2.68
N LYS A 77 18.32 10.10 2.32
CA LYS A 77 18.18 10.89 1.08
C LYS A 77 18.22 10.01 -0.16
N VAL A 78 19.19 9.10 -0.26
CA VAL A 78 19.28 8.14 -1.37
C VAL A 78 18.03 7.27 -1.44
N LEU A 79 17.54 6.81 -0.30
CA LEU A 79 16.32 6.01 -0.24
C LEU A 79 15.08 6.77 -0.75
N ASN A 80 14.96 8.05 -0.38
CA ASN A 80 13.89 8.92 -0.87
C ASN A 80 13.96 9.16 -2.38
N GLU A 81 15.16 9.31 -2.95
CA GLU A 81 15.36 9.43 -4.39
C GLU A 81 14.92 8.16 -5.13
N ILE A 82 15.32 6.98 -4.64
CA ILE A 82 14.89 5.69 -5.20
C ILE A 82 13.36 5.59 -5.17
N TYR A 83 12.73 5.91 -4.03
CA TYR A 83 11.28 5.79 -3.90
C TYR A 83 10.50 6.82 -4.71
N ARG A 84 11.06 8.00 -4.98
CA ARG A 84 10.44 9.01 -5.85
C ARG A 84 10.20 8.46 -7.25
N GLU A 85 11.21 7.81 -7.84
CA GLU A 85 11.11 7.19 -9.17
C GLU A 85 10.32 5.88 -9.14
N LEU A 86 10.57 5.03 -8.14
CA LEU A 86 9.90 3.73 -8.02
C LEU A 86 8.37 3.87 -7.89
N ARG A 87 7.92 4.92 -7.20
CA ARG A 87 6.48 5.25 -7.10
C ARG A 87 5.85 5.41 -8.48
N LEU A 88 6.50 6.11 -9.41
CA LEU A 88 5.97 6.34 -10.75
C LEU A 88 5.84 5.02 -11.51
N LEU A 89 6.88 4.19 -11.48
CA LEU A 89 6.87 2.86 -12.09
C LEU A 89 5.72 1.99 -11.55
N VAL A 90 5.59 1.90 -10.23
CA VAL A 90 4.60 1.04 -9.58
C VAL A 90 3.16 1.53 -9.80
N ASN A 91 2.95 2.85 -9.85
CA ASN A 91 1.61 3.40 -9.96
C ASN A 91 1.11 3.46 -11.41
N PHE A 92 1.99 3.76 -12.37
CA PHE A 92 1.61 4.06 -13.74
C PHE A 92 2.03 3.00 -14.76
N PHE A 93 3.06 2.19 -14.48
CA PHE A 93 3.64 1.28 -15.48
C PHE A 93 3.55 -0.20 -15.12
N TYR A 94 3.45 -0.55 -13.83
CA TYR A 94 3.39 -1.95 -13.42
C TYR A 94 1.94 -2.42 -13.23
N PRO A 95 1.37 -3.16 -14.20
CA PRO A 95 0.04 -3.71 -14.04
C PRO A 95 0.05 -4.81 -12.98
N SER A 96 -1.04 -4.89 -12.21
CA SER A 96 -1.25 -5.95 -11.23
C SER A 96 -2.64 -6.56 -11.42
N MET A 97 -2.73 -7.88 -11.20
CA MET A 97 -3.99 -8.61 -11.26
C MET A 97 -4.50 -8.88 -9.85
N LYS A 98 -5.78 -8.59 -9.62
CA LYS A 98 -6.46 -8.98 -8.38
C LYS A 98 -6.97 -10.41 -8.51
N LEU A 99 -6.85 -11.20 -7.44
CA LEU A 99 -7.49 -12.50 -7.36
C LEU A 99 -9.00 -12.27 -7.11
N ILE A 100 -9.84 -12.65 -8.08
CA ILE A 100 -11.31 -12.52 -8.00
C ILE A 100 -11.91 -13.73 -7.29
N GLU A 101 -11.49 -14.92 -7.69
CA GLU A 101 -12.08 -16.17 -7.22
C GLU A 101 -10.99 -17.20 -6.91
N LYS A 102 -11.19 -17.94 -5.83
CA LYS A 102 -10.35 -19.08 -5.46
C LYS A 102 -11.23 -20.25 -5.06
N THR A 103 -11.29 -21.25 -5.92
CA THR A 103 -12.16 -22.42 -5.74
C THR A 103 -11.32 -23.67 -5.60
N ARG A 104 -11.60 -24.47 -4.55
CA ARG A 104 -10.88 -25.72 -4.28
C ARG A 104 -11.76 -26.90 -4.68
N VAL A 105 -11.21 -27.77 -5.54
CA VAL A 105 -11.86 -29.02 -5.98
C VAL A 105 -10.93 -30.17 -5.59
N GLY A 106 -11.23 -30.83 -4.48
CA GLY A 106 -10.38 -31.85 -3.87
C GLY A 106 -8.99 -31.28 -3.50
N SER A 107 -7.94 -31.85 -4.09
CA SER A 107 -6.55 -31.40 -3.94
C SER A 107 -6.16 -30.22 -4.84
N LYS A 108 -6.98 -29.88 -5.86
CA LYS A 108 -6.65 -28.82 -6.82
C LYS A 108 -7.24 -27.48 -6.42
N VAL A 109 -6.47 -26.41 -6.58
CA VAL A 109 -6.91 -25.03 -6.36
C VAL A 109 -6.96 -24.32 -7.72
N LYS A 110 -8.14 -23.88 -8.13
CA LYS A 110 -8.34 -22.99 -9.28
C LYS A 110 -8.40 -21.55 -8.80
N LYS A 111 -7.71 -20.66 -9.51
CA LYS A 111 -7.68 -19.22 -9.24
C LYS A 111 -8.13 -18.48 -10.49
N LYS A 112 -9.08 -17.57 -10.35
CA LYS A 112 -9.51 -16.66 -11.41
C LYS A 112 -9.00 -15.26 -11.06
N TYR A 113 -8.24 -14.67 -11.98
CA TYR A 113 -7.67 -13.35 -11.82
C TYR A 113 -8.45 -12.33 -12.67
N ASP A 114 -8.41 -11.08 -12.23
CA ASP A 114 -8.92 -9.95 -12.98
C ASP A 114 -8.00 -9.54 -14.13
N ILE A 115 -8.48 -8.65 -14.98
CA ILE A 115 -7.69 -7.98 -16.01
C ILE A 115 -6.55 -7.21 -15.33
N ALA A 116 -5.34 -7.35 -15.87
CA ALA A 116 -4.17 -6.65 -15.35
C ALA A 116 -4.33 -5.14 -15.57
N ARG A 117 -4.33 -4.35 -14.48
CA ARG A 117 -4.43 -2.88 -14.52
C ARG A 117 -3.38 -2.25 -13.62
N THR A 118 -2.93 -1.06 -13.99
CA THR A 118 -2.04 -0.26 -13.14
C THR A 118 -2.83 0.34 -11.98
N SER A 119 -2.13 0.76 -10.92
CA SER A 119 -2.80 1.33 -9.74
C SER A 119 -3.60 2.60 -10.10
N TYR A 120 -3.09 3.40 -11.03
CA TYR A 120 -3.79 4.57 -11.57
C TYR A 120 -5.10 4.16 -12.27
N GLN A 121 -5.03 3.22 -13.22
CA GLN A 121 -6.21 2.75 -13.96
C GLN A 121 -7.27 2.12 -13.05
N GLY A 122 -6.86 1.28 -12.09
CA GLY A 122 -7.79 0.56 -11.21
C GLY A 122 -8.41 1.39 -10.07
N CYS A 123 -7.97 2.63 -9.86
CA CYS A 123 -8.61 3.53 -8.90
C CYS A 123 -9.76 4.33 -9.53
N ASP A 124 -9.68 4.62 -10.82
CA ASP A 124 -10.72 5.36 -11.56
C ASP A 124 -12.02 4.52 -11.66
N ASP A 125 -11.88 3.22 -11.91
CA ASP A 125 -13.02 2.28 -12.05
C ASP A 125 -13.80 2.02 -10.74
N ARG A 126 -13.30 2.47 -9.58
CA ARG A 126 -13.95 2.25 -8.26
C ARG A 126 -14.81 3.42 -7.79
N ILE A 127 -14.89 4.48 -8.59
CA ILE A 127 -15.71 5.68 -8.34
C ILE A 127 -17.06 5.60 -9.11
N GLY A 128 -17.28 4.55 -9.91
CA GLY A 128 -18.54 4.24 -10.60
C GLY A 128 -19.43 3.25 -9.87
#